data_AF-A0A7J8VZT7-F1
#
_entry.id   AF-A0A7J8VZT7-F1
#
_cell.length_a   1.000
_cell.length_b   1.000
_cell.length_c   1.000
_cell.angle_alpha   90.00
_cell.angle_beta   90.00
_cell.angle_gamma   90.00
#
_symmetry.space_group_name_H-M   'P 1'
#
loop_
_entity.id
_entity.type
_entity.pdbx_description
1 polymer ?
#
loop_
_entity_poly.entity_id
_entity_poly.type
_entity_poly.pdbx_seq_one_letter_code
_entity_poly.pdbx_strand_id
1 'polypeptide(L)' 'MDSLLARKTRKEASRMFFETLVLKTRDYIHVEQVKPFDNICIKAGAKLMKSDF' A
#
# COMPACT_ATOMS: atom_id res chain seq x y z
N MET A 1 5.20 13.54 11.43
CA MET A 1 3.94 12.85 11.07
C MET A 1 3.84 12.96 9.56
N ASP A 2 4.75 12.28 8.87
CA ASP A 2 4.89 12.42 7.42
C ASP A 2 4.04 11.34 6.77
N SER A 3 2.84 11.73 6.35
CA SER A 3 2.01 10.87 5.49
C SER A 3 2.75 10.68 4.18
N LEU A 4 2.86 9.42 3.73
CA LEU A 4 3.41 9.04 2.41
C LEU A 4 2.84 9.90 1.26
N LEU A 5 1.61 10.39 1.43
CA LEU A 5 0.87 11.18 0.45
C LEU A 5 0.98 12.70 0.64
N ALA A 6 1.64 13.20 1.69
CA ALA A 6 1.64 14.61 2.09
C ALA A 6 2.13 15.59 1.00
N ARG A 7 2.98 15.13 0.07
CA ARG A 7 3.51 15.93 -1.04
C ARG A 7 3.09 15.40 -2.41
N LYS A 8 2.03 14.59 -2.45
CA LYS A 8 1.52 13.97 -3.68
C LYS A 8 0.27 14.69 -4.16
N THR A 9 0.17 14.83 -5.48
CA THR A 9 -1.07 15.26 -6.13
C THR A 9 -2.15 14.20 -5.95
N ARG A 10 -3.42 14.59 -6.13
CA ARG A 10 -4.55 13.64 -6.13
C ARG A 10 -4.35 12.49 -7.12
N LYS A 11 -3.81 12.80 -8.32
CA LYS A 11 -3.54 11.79 -9.36
C LYS A 11 -2.49 10.79 -8.91
N GLU A 12 -1.42 11.25 -8.28
CA GLU A 12 -0.38 10.36 -7.73
C GLU A 12 -0.91 9.52 -6.57
N ALA A 13 -1.67 10.12 -5.64
CA ALA A 13 -2.26 9.39 -4.53
C ALA A 13 -3.22 8.29 -5.02
N SER A 14 -4.08 8.60 -6.00
CA SER A 14 -4.97 7.60 -6.64
C SER A 14 -4.19 6.50 -7.35
N ARG A 15 -3.11 6.85 -8.06
CA ARG A 15 -2.22 5.87 -8.70
C ARG A 15 -1.60 4.93 -7.67
N MET A 16 -1.01 5.48 -6.61
CA MET A 16 -0.36 4.70 -5.54
C MET A 16 -1.35 3.80 -4.80
N PHE A 17 -2.58 4.28 -4.57
CA PHE A 17 -3.65 3.47 -3.99
C PHE A 17 -3.97 2.25 -4.88
N PHE A 18 -4.13 2.48 -6.19
CA PHE A 18 -4.40 1.38 -7.12
C PHE A 18 -3.21 0.42 -7.25
N GLU A 19 -1.97 0.92 -7.29
CA GLU A 19 -0.75 0.10 -7.28
C GLU A 19 -0.68 -0.77 -6.02
N THR A 20 -1.07 -0.23 -4.86
CA THR A 20 -1.18 -0.99 -3.60
C THR A 20 -2.19 -2.14 -3.72
N LEU A 21 -3.35 -1.91 -4.36
CA LEU A 21 -4.34 -2.98 -4.61
C LEU A 21 -3.79 -4.07 -5.53
N VAL A 22 -3.01 -3.71 -6.56
CA VAL A 22 -2.36 -4.67 -7.45
C VAL A 22 -1.36 -5.53 -6.69
N LEU A 23 -0.53 -4.92 -5.84
CA LEU A 23 0.43 -5.63 -5.00
C LEU A 23 -0.26 -6.57 -4.01
N LYS A 24 -1.37 -6.14 -3.39
CA LYS A 24 -2.18 -6.98 -2.50
C LYS A 24 -2.80 -8.16 -3.24
N THR A 25 -3.38 -7.93 -4.42
CA THR A 25 -3.99 -8.99 -5.26
C THR A 25 -2.98 -10.06 -5.67
N ARG A 26 -1.71 -9.67 -5.87
CA ARG A 26 -0.63 -10.60 -6.22
C ARG A 26 0.04 -11.27 -5.02
N ASP A 27 -0.41 -10.96 -3.80
CA ASP A 27 0.10 -11.46 -2.52
C ASP A 27 1.54 -11.00 -2.17
N TYR A 28 1.94 -9.83 -2.66
CA TYR A 28 3.24 -9.24 -2.30
C TYR A 28 3.18 -8.47 -0.98
N ILE A 29 2.03 -7.89 -0.64
CA ILE A 29 1.87 -7.08 0.57
C ILE A 29 0.59 -7.46 1.30
N HIS A 30 0.60 -7.29 2.61
CA HIS A 30 -0.60 -7.34 3.44
C HIS A 30 -1.04 -5.92 3.79
N VAL A 31 -2.35 -5.69 3.75
CA VAL A 31 -2.97 -4.38 3.85
C VAL A 31 -4.10 -4.46 4.87
N GLU A 32 -4.09 -3.56 5.85
CA GLU A 32 -5.09 -3.48 6.93
C GLU A 32 -5.61 -2.05 7.06
N GLN A 33 -6.93 -1.92 7.19
CA GLN A 33 -7.62 -0.66 7.52
C GLN A 33 -8.63 -0.96 8.64
N VAL A 34 -8.44 -0.35 9.80
CA VAL A 34 -9.22 -0.67 11.02
C VAL A 34 -10.61 -0.02 10.98
N LYS A 35 -10.71 1.18 10.41
CA LYS A 35 -11.94 1.96 10.33
C LYS A 35 -12.12 2.56 8.93
N PRO A 36 -13.36 2.79 8.47
CA PRO A 36 -13.60 3.48 7.21
C PRO A 36 -12.85 4.81 7.15
N PHE A 37 -12.18 5.08 6.02
CA PHE A 37 -11.41 6.30 5.75
C PHE A 37 -10.20 6.55 6.68
N ASP A 38 -9.80 5.57 7.48
CA ASP A 38 -8.59 5.66 8.29
C ASP A 38 -7.35 5.32 7.47
N ASN A 39 -6.17 5.54 8.06
CA ASN A 39 -4.89 5.16 7.49
C ASN A 39 -4.83 3.67 7.15
N ILE A 40 -4.08 3.39 6.10
CA ILE A 40 -3.86 2.04 5.61
C ILE A 40 -2.48 1.59 6.10
N CYS A 41 -2.45 0.51 6.90
CA CYS A 41 -1.22 -0.12 7.33
C CYS A 41 -0.78 -1.17 6.30
N ILE A 42 0.47 -1.08 5.85
CA ILE A 42 1.05 -2.03 4.88
C ILE A 42 2.16 -2.82 5.56
N LYS A 43 2.13 -4.15 5.41
CA LYS A 43 3.14 -5.10 5.88
C LYS A 43 3.66 -5.91 4.70
N ALA A 44 4.91 -6.36 4.74
CA ALA A 44 5.45 -7.22 3.70
C ALA A 44 4.73 -8.58 3.69
N GLY A 45 4.36 -9.06 2.50
CA GLY A 45 3.74 -10.36 2.28
C GLY A 45 4.77 -11.46 2.03
N ALA A 46 4.34 -12.71 2.08
CA ALA A 46 5.23 -13.87 1.99
C ALA A 46 5.98 -13.92 0.64
N LYS A 47 5.37 -13.51 -0.48
CA LYS A 47 6.07 -13.47 -1.78
C LYS A 47 7.17 -12.42 -1.83
N LEU A 48 6.96 -11.25 -1.23
CA LEU A 48 7.97 -10.19 -1.18
C LEU A 48 9.14 -10.55 -0.25
N MET A 49 8.89 -11.34 0.80
CA MET A 49 9.95 -11.82 1.68
C MET A 49 10.77 -12.98 1.09
N LYS A 50 10.19 -13.74 0.14
CA LYS A 50 10.83 -14.90 -0.49
C LYS A 50 11.45 -14.57 -1.85
N SER A 51 11.28 -13.36 -2.35
CA SER A 51 11.83 -12.92 -3.61
C SER A 51 13.28 -12.50 -3.45
N ASP A 52 14.19 -13.17 -4.16
CA ASP A 52 15.57 -12.73 -4.37
C ASP A 52 15.55 -11.63 -5.44
N PHE A 53 15.40 -10.37 -5.02
CA PHE A 53 15.55 -9.19 -5.88
C PHE A 53 16.98 -8.65 -5.83
#